data_AF-A0A355H8J4-F1
#
_entry.id   AF-A0A355H8J4-F1
#
_cell.length_a   1.000
_cell.length_b   1.000
_cell.length_c   1.000
_cell.angle_alpha   90.00
_cell.angle_beta   90.00
_cell.angle_gamma   90.00
#
_symmetry.space_group_name_H-M   'P 1'
#
loop_
_entity.id
_entity.type
_entity.pdbx_description
1 polymer ?
#
loop_
_entity_poly.entity_id
_entity_poly.type
_entity_poly.pdbx_seq_one_letter_code
_entity_poly.pdbx_strand_id
1 'polypeptide(L)' 'KGWCTEVGLDVVRTGIQILGGVGYTKDFPLEQLFRDARIAPIYEGTTDIQALDLVGRKM' A
#
# COMPACT_ATOMS: atom_id res chain seq x y z
N LYS A 1 3.69 11.01 -3.74
CA LYS A 1 3.41 10.28 -2.48
C LYS A 1 2.31 9.24 -2.69
N GLY A 2 1.07 9.64 -2.97
CA GLY A 2 -0.08 8.71 -3.12
C GLY A 2 0.18 7.54 -4.08
N TRP A 3 0.75 7.79 -5.26
CA TRP A 3 1.08 6.71 -6.21
C TRP A 3 2.00 5.64 -5.63
N CYS A 4 3.11 6.03 -5.00
CA CYS A 4 4.09 5.07 -4.48
C CYS A 4 3.51 4.21 -3.34
N THR A 5 2.62 4.78 -2.53
CA THR A 5 2.01 4.08 -1.40
C THR A 5 0.95 3.08 -1.86
N GLU A 6 0.18 3.38 -2.91
CA GLU A 6 -0.75 2.42 -3.52
C GLU A 6 -0.01 1.28 -4.23
N VAL A 7 0.99 1.61 -5.05
CA VAL A 7 1.79 0.59 -5.77
C VAL A 7 2.54 -0.31 -4.80
N GLY A 8 3.13 0.24 -3.73
CA GLY A 8 3.81 -0.56 -2.71
C GLY A 8 2.87 -1.59 -2.06
N LEU A 9 1.62 -1.23 -1.84
CA LEU A 9 0.62 -2.13 -1.30
C LEU A 9 0.26 -3.27 -2.27
N ASP A 10 0.08 -2.94 -3.54
CA ASP A 10 -0.22 -3.93 -4.59
C ASP A 10 0.93 -4.92 -4.81
N VAL A 11 2.17 -4.46 -4.70
CA VAL A 11 3.36 -5.33 -4.76
C VAL A 11 3.36 -6.33 -3.61
N VAL A 12 3.14 -5.88 -2.38
CA VAL A 12 3.11 -6.77 -1.21
C VAL A 12 1.93 -7.75 -1.30
N ARG A 13 0.75 -7.27 -1.74
CA ARG A 13 -0.42 -8.11 -2.00
C ARG A 13 -0.12 -9.21 -3.01
N THR A 14 0.56 -8.86 -4.10
CA THR A 14 0.99 -9.81 -5.13
C THR A 14 1.97 -10.84 -4.56
N GLY A 15 2.90 -10.40 -3.70
CA GLY A 15 3.81 -11.29 -2.97
C GLY A 15 3.08 -12.34 -2.12
N ILE A 16 2.05 -11.93 -1.37
CA ILE A 16 1.20 -12.86 -0.61
C ILE A 16 0.52 -13.86 -1.57
N GLN A 17 -0.05 -13.38 -2.67
CA GLN A 17 -0.74 -14.22 -3.64
C GLN A 17 0.19 -15.29 -4.26
N ILE A 18 1.45 -14.97 -4.51
CA ILE A 18 2.46 -15.90 -5.04
C ILE A 18 2.73 -17.05 -4.06
N LEU A 19 2.80 -16.75 -2.76
CA LEU A 19 2.98 -17.78 -1.73
C LEU A 19 1.69 -18.58 -1.44
N GLY A 20 0.52 -18.07 -1.84
CA GLY A 20 -0.76 -18.70 -1.55
C GLY A 20 -1.08 -18.67 -0.04
N GLY A 21 -1.63 -19.75 0.50
CA GLY A 21 -2.10 -19.80 1.89
C GLY A 21 -1.01 -19.51 2.93
N VAL A 22 0.24 -19.93 2.68
CA VAL A 22 1.36 -19.66 3.60
C VAL A 22 1.79 -18.19 3.59
N GLY A 23 1.43 -17.43 2.55
CA GLY A 23 1.65 -15.98 2.51
C GLY A 23 0.85 -15.21 3.58
N TYR A 24 -0.17 -15.84 4.16
CA TYR A 24 -0.98 -15.29 5.25
C TYR A 24 -0.52 -15.75 6.65
N THR A 25 0.48 -16.63 6.75
CA THR A 25 1.03 -17.07 8.04
C THR A 25 2.20 -16.18 8.45
N LYS A 26 2.62 -16.30 9.72
CA LYS A 26 3.79 -15.59 10.26
C LYS A 26 5.13 -16.25 9.89
N ASP A 27 5.10 -17.28 9.05
CA ASP A 27 6.30 -17.98 8.58
C ASP A 27 7.09 -17.12 7.58
N PHE A 28 6.41 -16.17 6.93
CA PHE A 28 7.00 -15.20 6.00
C PHE A 28 6.65 -13.76 6.41
N PRO A 29 7.51 -12.77 6.12
CA PRO A 29 7.29 -11.39 6.55
C PRO A 29 6.18 -10.65 5.78
N LEU A 30 5.64 -11.26 4.72
CA LEU A 30 4.70 -10.61 3.80
C LEU A 30 3.39 -10.18 4.48
N GLU A 31 2.87 -10.96 5.43
CA GLU A 31 1.67 -10.57 6.20
C GLU A 31 1.91 -9.27 6.97
N GLN A 32 3.08 -9.16 7.61
CA GLN A 32 3.45 -8.01 8.40
C GLN A 32 3.67 -6.79 7.51
N LEU A 33 4.40 -6.96 6.41
CA LEU A 33 4.61 -5.90 5.42
C LEU A 33 3.28 -5.39 4.86
N PHE A 34 2.29 -6.26 4.66
CA PHE A 34 0.99 -5.84 4.16
C PHE A 34 0.23 -4.99 5.18
N ARG A 35 0.29 -5.37 6.47
CA ARG A 35 -0.29 -4.59 7.57
C ARG A 35 0.40 -3.24 7.73
N ASP A 36 1.73 -3.22 7.70
CA ASP A 36 2.52 -2.01 7.89
C ASP A 36 2.38 -1.06 6.70
N ALA A 37 2.30 -1.58 5.47
CA ALA A 37 2.07 -0.77 4.28
C ALA A 37 0.64 -0.19 4.22
N ARG A 38 -0.34 -0.78 4.93
CA ARG A 38 -1.73 -0.36 4.81
C ARG A 38 -2.02 1.05 5.29
N ILE A 39 -1.27 1.55 6.26
CA ILE A 39 -1.42 2.91 6.78
C ILE A 39 -0.87 3.98 5.84
N ALA A 40 0.05 3.63 4.95
CA ALA A 40 0.80 4.58 4.14
C ALA A 40 -0.08 5.42 3.19
N PRO A 41 -1.14 4.88 2.56
CA PRO A 41 -2.08 5.68 1.76
C PRO A 41 -3.06 6.55 2.55
N ILE A 42 -3.10 6.43 3.88
CA ILE A 42 -4.03 7.15 4.76
C ILE A 42 -3.31 8.27 5.51
N TYR A 43 -2.12 7.97 6.03
CA TYR A 43 -1.38 8.91 6.86
C TYR A 43 -0.88 10.12 6.07
N GLU A 44 -0.96 11.30 6.69
CA GLU A 44 -0.51 12.58 6.10
C GLU A 44 -1.18 12.87 4.73
N GLY A 45 -2.50 12.68 4.69
CA GLY A 45 -3.36 12.95 3.54
C GLY A 45 -3.62 11.71 2.70
N THR A 46 -4.89 11.35 2.58
CA THR A 46 -5.35 10.18 1.81
C THR A 46 -5.00 10.29 0.34
N THR A 47 -4.92 9.17 -0.37
CA THR A 47 -4.68 9.14 -1.83
C THR A 47 -5.59 10.10 -2.59
N ASP A 48 -6.88 10.19 -2.24
CA ASP A 48 -7.82 11.12 -2.88
C ASP A 48 -7.52 12.59 -2.57
N ILE A 49 -7.16 12.91 -1.32
CA ILE A 49 -6.74 14.27 -0.96
C ILE A 49 -5.46 14.65 -1.69
N GLN A 50 -4.53 13.71 -1.87
CA GLN A 50 -3.31 13.91 -2.66
C GLN A 50 -3.63 14.09 -4.16
N ALA A 51 -4.63 13.38 -4.69
CA ALA A 51 -5.08 13.55 -6.07
C ALA A 51 -5.78 14.90 -6.29
N LEU A 52 -6.63 15.32 -5.35
CA LEU A 52 -7.27 16.63 -5.36
C LEU A 52 -6.25 17.77 -5.23
N ASP A 53 -5.23 17.61 -4.39
CA ASP A 53 -4.10 18.56 -4.31
C ASP A 53 -3.37 18.67 -5.66
N LEU A 54 -3.09 17.53 -6.28
CA LEU A 54 -2.38 17.47 -7.56
C LEU A 54 -3.14 18.26 -8.63
N VAL A 55 -4.43 17.97 -8.82
CA VAL A 55 -5.26 18.61 -9.87
C VAL A 55 -5.63 20.05 -9.50
N GLY A 56 -5.95 20.31 -8.24
CA GLY A 56 -6.51 21.59 -7.81
C GLY A 56 -5.47 22.66 -7.46
N ARG A 57 -4.20 22.29 -7.21
CA ARG A 57 -3.17 23.25 -6.77
C ARG A 57 -1.82 23.12 -7.47
N LYS A 58 -1.46 21.95 -7.99
CA LYS A 58 -0.11 21.68 -8.51
C LYS A 58 -0.04 21.43 -10.01
N MET A 59 -1.18 21.53 -10.70
CA MET A 59 -1.30 21.45 -12.15
C MET A 59 -1.39 22.83 -12.77
#